data_AF-A0A2T2WY27-F1
#
_entry.id   AF-A0A2T2WY27-F1
#
_cell.length_a   1.000
_cell.length_b   1.000
_cell.length_c   1.000
_cell.angle_alpha   90.00
_cell.angle_beta   90.00
_cell.angle_gamma   90.00
#
_symmetry.space_group_name_H-M   'P 1'
#
loop_
_entity.id
_entity.type
_entity.pdbx_description
1 polymer ?
#
loop_
_entity_poly.entity_id
_entity_poly.type
_entity_poly.pdbx_seq_one_letter_code
_entity_poly.pdbx_strand_id
1 'polypeptide(L)'
;MEHTMNLVSWPQFLIYGMMVTGLLVGVWEWDDFVFRRGWTRSSRLLLSVGTPIILGVAKYFGHLEMPLGIFVVILIAQWYLVTDFKWRMLGSVMILVAVFARPVFIGDSVHALIDVIIMAVLIMVLVGARSRLNEFGVRILLYVSLTAGAVASMIVNRDAVADLWVSITVASLTFTYIMSWTDRTQRWQHDIYRAEHDALTGSLTRYGHVAWLTQSEMRGRAEGLVVACDVDDFKWFNDTWGHDLGDQVLHAIATRLQAEIRSQDALVRPGGDEFTVWIPEATSANAEDIVERLHRSVTEHPYSFSVGTFRLGVSMGWAVGPFSGDTAQKADQNLLEAKRQGKNRVARDAPGRVSTIPPDWPDSTANLKWLADATTALWSVWNTAAVLANADGSIVAVNQAYERLTGRSSHELIGQKPGVMSGDDTPDELWQTLREKKPWHGKLKNSRPDGTIWWAQESIIPIVVGTQIVGYWRILQECAPDVQPNFSSDAGLLSPGHG
;
A
#
# COMPACT_ATOMS: atom_id res chain seq x y z
N MET A 1 -23.96 67.98 -0.37
CA MET A 1 -24.03 66.60 -0.88
C MET A 1 -23.38 65.72 0.15
N GLU A 2 -24.23 65.03 0.92
CA GLU A 2 -23.85 64.11 1.98
C GLU A 2 -23.00 62.97 1.41
N HIS A 3 -21.79 62.79 1.94
CA HIS A 3 -21.06 61.54 1.81
C HIS A 3 -21.78 60.51 2.68
N THR A 4 -22.65 59.71 2.06
CA THR A 4 -23.07 58.44 2.64
C THR A 4 -21.82 57.58 2.79
N MET A 5 -21.25 57.55 4.00
CA MET A 5 -20.43 56.43 4.44
C MET A 5 -21.29 55.18 4.31
N ASN A 6 -21.14 54.45 3.20
CA ASN A 6 -21.58 53.08 3.12
C ASN A 6 -20.80 52.35 4.22
N LEU A 7 -21.47 52.14 5.36
CA LEU A 7 -21.08 51.22 6.41
C LEU A 7 -21.06 49.82 5.79
N VAL A 8 -20.00 49.51 5.06
CA VAL A 8 -19.67 48.14 4.71
C VAL A 8 -19.46 47.43 6.04
N SER A 9 -20.46 46.64 6.43
CA SER A 9 -20.48 46.00 7.73
C SER A 9 -19.30 45.01 7.82
N TRP A 10 -18.60 45.01 8.96
CA TRP A 10 -17.48 44.10 9.25
C TRP A 10 -17.69 42.61 8.86
N PRO A 11 -18.92 42.03 8.82
CA PRO A 11 -19.12 40.67 8.33
C PRO A 11 -18.75 40.47 6.86
N GLN A 12 -18.90 41.51 6.01
CA GLN A 12 -18.54 41.42 4.60
C GLN A 12 -17.02 41.27 4.41
N PHE A 13 -16.22 41.92 5.25
CA PHE A 13 -14.76 41.78 5.25
C PHE A 13 -14.31 40.38 5.69
N LEU A 14 -15.01 39.76 6.64
CA LEU A 14 -14.75 38.37 7.02
C LEU A 14 -15.04 37.40 5.86
N ILE A 15 -16.14 37.61 5.13
CA ILE A 15 -16.50 36.80 3.95
C ILE A 15 -15.41 36.91 2.89
N TYR A 16 -14.91 38.11 2.60
CA TYR A 16 -13.79 38.29 1.66
C TYR A 16 -12.54 37.56 2.12
N GLY A 17 -12.18 37.66 3.40
CA GLY A 17 -11.05 36.92 3.96
C GLY A 17 -11.21 35.40 3.85
N MET A 18 -12.41 34.87 4.08
CA MET A 18 -12.73 33.44 3.92
C MET A 18 -12.61 32.99 2.46
N MET A 19 -13.16 33.74 1.51
CA MET A 19 -13.11 33.42 0.08
C MET A 19 -11.67 33.40 -0.45
N VAL A 20 -10.87 34.41 -0.09
CA VAL A 20 -9.45 34.45 -0.49
C VAL A 20 -8.69 33.29 0.12
N THR A 21 -8.93 32.96 1.39
CA THR A 21 -8.28 31.81 2.02
C THR A 21 -8.68 30.49 1.36
N GLY A 22 -9.96 30.30 1.05
CA GLY A 22 -10.46 29.11 0.36
C GLY A 22 -9.83 28.95 -1.03
N LEU A 23 -9.67 30.04 -1.78
CA LEU A 23 -8.96 30.04 -3.06
C LEU A 23 -7.50 29.62 -2.89
N LEU A 24 -6.79 30.17 -1.90
CA LEU A 24 -5.39 29.84 -1.62
C LEU A 24 -5.22 28.37 -1.23
N VAL A 25 -6.04 27.89 -0.29
CA VAL A 25 -6.04 26.48 0.13
C VAL A 25 -6.37 25.56 -1.04
N GLY A 26 -7.36 25.89 -1.87
CA GLY A 26 -7.71 25.10 -3.04
C GLY A 26 -6.56 24.99 -4.06
N VAL A 27 -5.84 26.09 -4.30
CA VAL A 27 -4.66 26.07 -5.17
C VAL A 27 -3.51 25.27 -4.56
N TRP A 28 -3.36 25.26 -3.24
CA TRP A 28 -2.32 24.48 -2.55
C TRP A 28 -2.65 22.99 -2.43
N GLU A 29 -3.89 22.60 -2.13
CA GLU A 29 -4.29 21.17 -2.09
C GLU A 29 -4.29 20.55 -3.50
N TRP A 30 -4.50 21.35 -4.55
CA TRP A 30 -4.31 20.91 -5.94
C TRP A 30 -2.89 20.40 -6.21
N ASP A 31 -1.90 20.97 -5.52
CA ASP A 31 -0.51 20.55 -5.61
C ASP A 31 -0.35 19.09 -5.16
N ASP A 32 -0.85 18.77 -3.96
CA ASP A 32 -0.72 17.43 -3.37
C ASP A 32 -1.43 16.37 -4.21
N PHE A 33 -2.55 16.75 -4.86
CA PHE A 33 -3.27 15.90 -5.81
C PHE A 33 -2.46 15.61 -7.10
N VAL A 34 -1.80 16.61 -7.67
CA VAL A 34 -1.05 16.47 -8.94
C VAL A 34 0.33 15.82 -8.72
N PHE A 35 0.96 16.04 -7.57
CA PHE A 35 2.28 15.50 -7.24
C PHE A 35 2.32 13.98 -7.18
N ARG A 36 1.23 13.32 -6.75
CA ARG A 36 1.13 11.84 -6.76
C ARG A 36 1.07 11.23 -8.17
N ARG A 37 0.81 12.03 -9.22
CA ARG A 37 0.70 11.58 -10.63
C ARG A 37 1.91 11.92 -11.52
N GLY A 38 3.04 12.36 -10.94
CA GLY A 38 4.32 12.48 -11.66
C GLY A 38 4.57 13.79 -12.42
N TRP A 39 3.64 14.75 -12.40
CA TRP A 39 3.75 16.03 -13.15
C TRP A 39 4.43 17.13 -12.32
N THR A 40 5.62 16.84 -11.80
CA THR A 40 6.25 17.63 -10.71
C THR A 40 6.77 19.01 -11.10
N ARG A 41 7.12 19.25 -12.37
CA ARG A 41 7.62 20.58 -12.82
C ARG A 41 6.49 21.53 -13.19
N SER A 42 5.48 21.03 -13.89
CA SER A 42 4.35 21.84 -14.37
C SER A 42 3.45 22.31 -13.22
N SER A 43 3.25 21.47 -12.19
CA SER A 43 2.52 21.87 -10.97
C SER A 43 3.24 22.96 -10.19
N ARG A 44 4.55 22.81 -9.95
CA ARG A 44 5.39 23.82 -9.27
C ARG A 44 5.38 25.16 -10.01
N LEU A 45 5.38 25.12 -11.34
CA LEU A 45 5.27 26.32 -12.17
C LEU A 45 3.89 26.97 -12.01
N LEU A 46 2.80 26.21 -12.11
CA LEU A 46 1.44 26.72 -11.88
C LEU A 46 1.27 27.33 -10.49
N LEU A 47 1.84 26.74 -9.44
CA LEU A 47 1.68 27.24 -8.07
C LEU A 47 2.58 28.45 -7.78
N SER A 48 3.82 28.43 -8.26
CA SER A 48 4.79 29.52 -8.02
C SER A 48 4.53 30.72 -8.94
N VAL A 49 3.99 30.50 -10.13
CA VAL A 49 3.80 31.55 -11.15
C VAL A 49 2.32 31.87 -11.38
N GLY A 50 1.46 30.86 -11.41
CA GLY A 50 0.02 31.03 -11.64
C GLY A 50 -0.72 31.68 -10.47
N THR A 51 -0.45 31.30 -9.21
CA THR A 51 -1.12 31.90 -8.04
C THR A 51 -0.90 33.42 -7.96
N PRO A 52 0.35 33.93 -8.06
CA PRO A 52 0.56 35.39 -8.07
C PRO A 52 -0.06 36.10 -9.27
N ILE A 53 -0.09 35.46 -10.45
CA ILE A 53 -0.71 36.01 -11.66
C ILE A 53 -2.23 36.11 -11.50
N ILE A 54 -2.90 35.05 -11.06
CA ILE A 54 -4.36 35.02 -10.87
C ILE A 54 -4.78 36.12 -9.89
N LEU A 55 -4.03 36.29 -8.80
CA LEU A 55 -4.31 37.30 -7.79
C LEU A 55 -3.99 38.73 -8.27
N GLY A 56 -2.91 38.90 -9.05
CA GLY A 56 -2.60 40.16 -9.71
C GLY A 56 -3.68 40.56 -10.72
N VAL A 57 -4.18 39.61 -11.51
CA VAL A 57 -5.29 39.79 -12.46
C VAL A 57 -6.59 40.11 -11.71
N ALA A 58 -6.90 39.41 -10.62
CA ALA A 58 -8.07 39.70 -9.77
C ALA A 58 -8.00 41.10 -9.15
N LYS A 59 -6.81 41.55 -8.71
CA LYS A 59 -6.57 42.92 -8.22
C LYS A 59 -6.69 43.97 -9.32
N TYR A 60 -6.28 43.66 -10.55
CA TYR A 60 -6.28 44.60 -11.67
C TYR A 60 -7.65 44.75 -12.32
N PHE A 61 -8.34 43.64 -12.62
CA PHE A 61 -9.61 43.63 -13.35
C PHE A 61 -10.85 43.46 -12.46
N GLY A 62 -10.72 42.88 -11.27
CA GLY A 62 -11.86 42.52 -10.42
C GLY A 62 -12.38 43.64 -9.52
N HIS A 63 -11.80 44.85 -9.56
CA HIS A 63 -12.06 45.94 -8.60
C HIS A 63 -11.97 45.52 -7.12
N LEU A 64 -11.29 44.42 -6.82
CA LEU A 64 -11.02 43.96 -5.46
C LEU A 64 -9.85 44.75 -4.89
N GLU A 65 -10.12 45.59 -3.90
CA GLU A 65 -9.07 46.16 -3.05
C GLU A 65 -8.50 45.02 -2.21
N MET A 66 -7.34 44.51 -2.62
CA MET A 66 -6.63 43.44 -1.92
C MET A 66 -5.62 44.05 -0.96
N PRO A 67 -5.83 43.95 0.37
CA PRO A 67 -4.91 44.45 1.38
C PRO A 67 -3.49 43.90 1.19
N LEU A 68 -2.49 44.71 1.51
CA LEU A 68 -1.08 44.30 1.45
C LEU A 68 -0.81 43.04 2.31
N GLY A 69 -1.50 42.94 3.45
CA GLY A 69 -1.40 41.80 4.36
C GLY A 69 -1.66 40.45 3.69
N ILE A 70 -2.52 40.40 2.66
CA ILE A 70 -2.79 39.16 1.92
C ILE A 70 -1.55 38.70 1.14
N PHE A 71 -0.85 39.62 0.47
CA PHE A 71 0.38 39.29 -0.26
C PHE A 71 1.49 38.81 0.68
N VAL A 72 1.57 39.40 1.88
CA VAL A 72 2.49 38.94 2.93
C VAL A 72 2.14 37.52 3.38
N VAL A 73 0.86 37.21 3.63
CA VAL A 73 0.41 35.86 4.01
C VAL A 73 0.75 34.84 2.94
N ILE A 74 0.51 35.18 1.66
CA ILE A 74 0.79 34.29 0.53
C ILE A 74 2.29 34.04 0.40
N LEU A 75 3.11 35.09 0.51
CA LEU A 75 4.56 34.97 0.44
C LEU A 75 5.07 34.03 1.55
N ILE A 76 4.59 34.23 2.78
CA ILE A 76 4.90 33.40 3.94
C ILE A 76 4.47 31.94 3.72
N ALA A 77 3.25 31.72 3.25
CA ALA A 77 2.73 30.38 3.02
C ALA A 77 3.45 29.68 1.85
N GLN A 78 3.79 30.40 0.78
CA GLN A 78 4.58 29.87 -0.34
C GLN A 78 5.98 29.45 0.11
N TRP A 79 6.62 30.25 0.98
CA TRP A 79 7.92 29.91 1.56
C TRP A 79 7.89 28.67 2.45
N TYR A 80 6.76 28.41 3.10
CA TYR A 80 6.56 27.23 3.93
C TYR A 80 6.26 25.98 3.07
N LEU A 81 5.31 26.09 2.14
CA LEU A 81 4.75 24.95 1.40
C LEU A 81 5.62 24.48 0.24
N VAL A 82 6.22 25.40 -0.52
CA VAL A 82 7.12 25.00 -1.60
C VAL A 82 8.41 24.52 -0.94
N THR A 83 8.93 23.34 -1.29
CA THR A 83 10.16 22.80 -0.67
C THR A 83 11.43 23.21 -1.41
N ASP A 84 11.33 23.37 -2.73
CA ASP A 84 12.45 23.63 -3.63
C ASP A 84 12.83 25.13 -3.68
N PHE A 85 14.11 25.41 -3.44
CA PHE A 85 14.64 26.77 -3.38
C PHE A 85 14.44 27.58 -4.67
N LYS A 86 14.58 26.96 -5.85
CA LYS A 86 14.45 27.66 -7.14
C LYS A 86 13.01 28.14 -7.34
N TRP A 87 12.05 27.29 -7.03
CA TRP A 87 10.62 27.60 -7.16
C TRP A 87 10.13 28.59 -6.10
N ARG A 88 10.65 28.50 -4.87
CA ARG A 88 10.42 29.50 -3.81
C ARG A 88 10.82 30.90 -4.27
N MET A 89 12.03 31.05 -4.81
CA MET A 89 12.56 32.34 -5.26
C MET A 89 11.74 32.87 -6.44
N LEU A 90 11.44 32.03 -7.43
CA LEU A 90 10.65 32.42 -8.59
C LEU A 90 9.28 32.97 -8.18
N GLY A 91 8.53 32.26 -7.32
CA GLY A 91 7.21 32.75 -6.92
C GLY A 91 7.27 33.99 -6.03
N SER A 92 8.32 34.15 -5.21
CA SER A 92 8.52 35.39 -4.43
C SER A 92 8.70 36.60 -5.33
N VAL A 93 9.48 36.44 -6.41
CA VAL A 93 9.65 37.47 -7.44
C VAL A 93 8.33 37.76 -8.15
N MET A 94 7.53 36.73 -8.46
CA MET A 94 6.23 36.91 -9.09
C MET A 94 5.20 37.62 -8.19
N ILE A 95 5.16 37.32 -6.89
CA ILE A 95 4.35 38.05 -5.91
C ILE A 95 4.76 39.51 -5.87
N LEU A 96 6.07 39.77 -5.83
CA LEU A 96 6.62 41.11 -5.84
C LEU A 96 6.14 41.86 -7.10
N VAL A 97 6.31 41.28 -8.29
CA VAL A 97 5.83 41.84 -9.57
C VAL A 97 4.32 42.09 -9.56
N ALA A 98 3.51 41.19 -9.01
CA ALA A 98 2.06 41.35 -8.93
C ALA A 98 1.63 42.50 -8.00
N VAL A 99 2.35 42.71 -6.89
CA VAL A 99 2.16 43.89 -6.01
C VAL A 99 2.47 45.19 -6.76
N PHE A 100 3.49 45.15 -7.63
CA PHE A 100 4.01 46.29 -8.39
C PHE A 100 3.26 46.65 -9.67
N ALA A 101 2.52 45.72 -10.27
CA ALA A 101 1.91 45.94 -11.58
C ALA A 101 1.02 47.20 -11.57
N ARG A 102 0.20 47.40 -10.53
CA ARG A 102 -0.76 48.51 -10.52
C ARG A 102 -0.10 49.89 -10.29
N PRO A 103 0.76 50.11 -9.27
CA PRO A 103 1.35 51.43 -9.03
C PRO A 103 2.28 51.90 -10.16
N VAL A 104 3.04 50.98 -10.77
CA VAL A 104 4.00 51.29 -11.84
C VAL A 104 3.30 51.66 -13.16
N PHE A 105 2.17 51.03 -13.48
CA PHE A 105 1.45 51.28 -14.74
C PHE A 105 0.40 52.40 -14.65
N ILE A 106 -0.13 52.70 -13.45
CA ILE A 106 -1.23 53.67 -13.27
C ILE A 106 -0.79 54.95 -12.54
N GLY A 107 0.43 54.99 -11.98
CA GLY A 107 1.01 56.20 -11.40
C GLY A 107 0.46 56.56 -10.02
N ASP A 108 0.37 55.57 -9.11
CA ASP A 108 -0.12 55.79 -7.75
C ASP A 108 0.97 56.11 -6.71
N SER A 109 0.51 56.76 -5.64
CA SER A 109 1.16 57.44 -4.51
C SER A 109 2.42 56.84 -3.83
N VAL A 110 3.13 57.69 -3.06
CA VAL A 110 4.29 57.39 -2.17
C VAL A 110 4.12 56.14 -1.30
N HIS A 111 2.88 55.80 -0.97
CA HIS A 111 2.50 54.60 -0.23
C HIS A 111 2.97 53.29 -0.91
N ALA A 112 2.94 53.23 -2.24
CA ALA A 112 3.41 52.06 -2.98
C ALA A 112 4.91 51.80 -2.83
N LEU A 113 5.73 52.84 -2.61
CA LEU A 113 7.19 52.71 -2.39
C LEU A 113 7.50 52.13 -1.00
N ILE A 114 6.71 52.51 0.00
CA ILE A 114 6.85 52.01 1.37
C ILE A 114 6.54 50.50 1.41
N ASP A 115 5.53 50.06 0.67
CA ASP A 115 5.15 48.65 0.56
C ASP A 115 6.27 47.78 -0.01
N VAL A 116 7.06 48.30 -0.95
CA VAL A 116 8.25 47.63 -1.51
C VAL A 116 9.26 47.33 -0.44
N ILE A 117 9.59 48.36 0.34
CA ILE A 117 10.67 48.32 1.30
C ILE A 117 10.30 47.30 2.38
N ILE A 118 9.05 47.33 2.84
CA ILE A 118 8.54 46.39 3.83
C ILE A 118 8.57 44.95 3.29
N MET A 119 8.07 44.70 2.07
CA MET A 119 8.06 43.36 1.50
C MET A 119 9.48 42.83 1.21
N ALA A 120 10.38 43.67 0.71
CA ALA A 120 11.76 43.30 0.44
C ALA A 120 12.53 42.98 1.73
N VAL A 121 12.33 43.76 2.80
CA VAL A 121 12.89 43.49 4.13
C VAL A 121 12.34 42.18 4.70
N LEU A 122 11.03 41.94 4.58
CA LEU A 122 10.39 40.74 5.09
C LEU A 122 10.87 39.48 4.36
N ILE A 123 11.02 39.54 3.03
CA ILE A 123 11.66 38.48 2.24
C ILE A 123 13.10 38.25 2.70
N MET A 124 13.90 39.31 2.86
CA MET A 124 15.31 39.20 3.27
C MET A 124 15.45 38.56 4.66
N VAL A 125 14.57 38.90 5.59
CA VAL A 125 14.51 38.31 6.95
C VAL A 125 14.11 36.83 6.87
N LEU A 126 13.08 36.47 6.12
CA LEU A 126 12.65 35.07 5.96
C LEU A 126 13.75 34.20 5.31
N VAL A 127 14.41 34.72 4.27
CA VAL A 127 15.54 34.06 3.59
C VAL A 127 16.71 33.85 4.56
N GLY A 128 17.11 34.90 5.26
CA GLY A 128 18.29 34.90 6.14
C GLY A 128 18.12 34.08 7.42
N ALA A 129 16.90 33.99 7.94
CA ALA A 129 16.62 33.31 9.20
C ALA A 129 16.35 31.81 9.05
N ARG A 130 15.85 31.34 7.88
CA ARG A 130 15.48 29.91 7.69
C ARG A 130 16.65 28.96 7.85
N SER A 131 17.86 29.35 7.43
CA SER A 131 19.06 28.51 7.58
C SER A 131 19.59 28.43 9.02
N ARG A 132 19.08 29.28 9.92
CA ARG A 132 19.54 29.39 11.31
C ARG A 132 18.49 28.95 12.34
N LEU A 133 17.24 28.76 11.94
CA LEU A 133 16.13 28.44 12.84
C LEU A 133 15.63 27.00 12.66
N ASN A 134 15.33 26.34 13.79
CA ASN A 134 14.58 25.08 13.81
C ASN A 134 13.11 25.32 13.38
N GLU A 135 12.34 24.24 13.17
CA GLU A 135 10.94 24.38 12.71
C GLU A 135 10.08 25.28 13.59
N PHE A 136 10.27 25.23 14.90
CA PHE A 136 9.58 26.08 15.84
C PHE A 136 9.93 27.56 15.66
N GLY A 137 11.21 27.88 15.50
CA GLY A 137 11.67 29.25 15.24
C GLY A 137 11.14 29.81 13.93
N VAL A 138 11.01 28.98 12.88
CA VAL A 138 10.37 29.38 11.63
C VAL A 138 8.89 29.74 11.86
N ARG A 139 8.16 28.95 12.65
CA ARG A 139 6.74 29.23 12.97
C ARG A 139 6.56 30.57 13.69
N ILE A 140 7.44 30.91 14.64
CA ILE A 140 7.42 32.21 15.33
C ILE A 140 7.73 33.35 14.36
N LEU A 141 8.74 33.17 13.50
CA LEU A 141 9.10 34.19 12.51
C LEU A 141 7.94 34.48 11.54
N LEU A 142 7.22 33.44 11.11
CA LEU A 142 6.02 33.60 10.30
C LEU A 142 4.94 34.41 11.03
N TYR A 143 4.72 34.14 12.33
CA TYR A 143 3.76 34.89 13.15
C TYR A 143 4.14 36.38 13.25
N VAL A 144 5.39 36.67 13.61
CA VAL A 144 5.89 38.05 13.72
C VAL A 144 5.79 38.78 12.38
N SER A 145 6.06 38.08 11.26
CA SER A 145 6.02 38.67 9.92
C SER A 145 4.58 38.94 9.44
N LEU A 146 3.64 38.04 9.75
CA LEU A 146 2.21 38.23 9.50
C LEU A 146 1.66 39.43 10.29
N THR A 147 1.99 39.51 11.59
CA THR A 147 1.58 40.62 12.45
C THR A 147 2.18 41.94 11.98
N ALA A 148 3.48 41.96 11.63
CA ALA A 148 4.14 43.14 11.11
C ALA A 148 3.54 43.61 9.77
N GLY A 149 3.21 42.66 8.87
CA GLY A 149 2.53 42.96 7.60
C GLY A 149 1.13 43.53 7.79
N ALA A 150 0.36 43.01 8.74
CA ALA A 150 -0.96 43.54 9.09
C ALA A 150 -0.86 44.97 9.67
N VAL A 151 0.10 45.21 10.57
CA VAL A 151 0.34 46.54 11.16
C VAL A 151 0.82 47.54 10.10
N ALA A 152 1.71 47.13 9.19
CA ALA A 152 2.14 47.95 8.06
C ALA A 152 0.97 48.34 7.16
N SER A 153 0.08 47.39 6.84
CA SER A 153 -1.13 47.63 6.03
C SER A 153 -2.06 48.68 6.67
N MET A 154 -2.18 48.69 8.00
CA MET A 154 -2.97 49.70 8.73
C MET A 154 -2.41 51.12 8.61
N ILE A 155 -1.09 51.26 8.48
CA ILE A 155 -0.41 52.57 8.43
C ILE A 155 -0.51 53.17 7.02
N VAL A 156 -0.58 52.32 5.99
CA VAL A 156 -0.42 52.73 4.60
C VAL A 156 -1.76 52.97 3.90
N ASN A 157 -2.84 52.25 4.24
CA ASN A 157 -4.10 52.30 3.50
C ASN A 157 -5.16 53.23 4.14
N ARG A 158 -6.02 53.85 3.30
CA ARG A 158 -7.06 54.80 3.76
C ARG A 158 -8.20 54.14 4.54
N ASP A 159 -8.53 52.88 4.23
CA ASP A 159 -9.57 52.07 4.91
C ASP A 159 -8.94 51.03 5.86
N ALA A 160 -8.05 51.50 6.74
CA ALA A 160 -7.21 50.68 7.62
C ALA A 160 -7.96 49.62 8.45
N VAL A 161 -9.24 49.83 8.77
CA VAL A 161 -10.06 48.89 9.56
C VAL A 161 -10.53 47.70 8.72
N ALA A 162 -10.93 47.93 7.46
CA ALA A 162 -11.37 46.87 6.55
C ALA A 162 -10.22 45.91 6.23
N ASP A 163 -9.07 46.48 5.88
CA ASP A 163 -7.84 45.76 5.57
C ASP A 163 -7.35 44.90 6.72
N LEU A 164 -7.47 45.41 7.95
CA LEU A 164 -7.09 44.69 9.16
C LEU A 164 -7.93 43.42 9.34
N TRP A 165 -9.25 43.53 9.21
CA TRP A 165 -10.15 42.38 9.38
C TRP A 165 -9.94 41.30 8.32
N VAL A 166 -9.77 41.70 7.06
CA VAL A 166 -9.47 40.75 5.97
C VAL A 166 -8.12 40.08 6.21
N SER A 167 -7.08 40.85 6.53
CA SER A 167 -5.73 40.32 6.73
C SER A 167 -5.64 39.36 7.93
N ILE A 168 -6.29 39.69 9.06
CA ILE A 168 -6.35 38.82 10.23
C ILE A 168 -7.08 37.52 9.91
N THR A 169 -8.20 37.59 9.18
CA THR A 169 -8.99 36.41 8.81
C THR A 169 -8.18 35.48 7.92
N VAL A 170 -7.54 36.02 6.87
CA VAL A 170 -6.69 35.25 5.96
C VAL A 170 -5.49 34.64 6.71
N ALA A 171 -4.80 35.44 7.53
CA ALA A 171 -3.69 34.95 8.34
C ALA A 171 -4.10 33.81 9.28
N SER A 172 -5.23 33.95 9.98
CA SER A 172 -5.70 32.96 10.96
C SER A 172 -6.11 31.64 10.32
N LEU A 173 -6.85 31.71 9.20
CA LEU A 173 -7.31 30.52 8.47
C LEU A 173 -6.14 29.82 7.77
N THR A 174 -5.27 30.56 7.08
CA THR A 174 -4.06 30.00 6.46
C THR A 174 -3.13 29.39 7.51
N PHE A 175 -2.99 30.01 8.68
CA PHE A 175 -2.21 29.45 9.78
C PHE A 175 -2.79 28.11 10.27
N THR A 176 -4.10 28.06 10.50
CA THR A 176 -4.79 26.82 10.91
C THR A 176 -4.61 25.71 9.87
N TYR A 177 -4.68 26.07 8.58
CA TYR A 177 -4.40 25.17 7.49
C TYR A 177 -2.95 24.66 7.52
N ILE A 178 -1.95 25.55 7.62
CA ILE A 178 -0.53 25.18 7.67
C ILE A 178 -0.26 24.25 8.87
N MET A 179 -0.81 24.55 10.04
CA MET A 179 -0.66 23.70 11.23
C MET A 179 -1.27 22.32 11.02
N SER A 180 -2.50 22.26 10.49
CA SER A 180 -3.16 20.98 10.20
C SER A 180 -2.46 20.18 9.10
N TRP A 181 -1.89 20.83 8.09
CA TRP A 181 -1.11 20.19 7.03
C TRP A 181 0.16 19.55 7.59
N THR A 182 0.90 20.28 8.45
CA THR A 182 2.14 19.76 9.04
C THR A 182 1.88 18.53 9.92
N ASP A 183 0.82 18.59 10.72
CA ASP A 183 0.39 17.48 11.56
C ASP A 183 -0.09 16.27 10.72
N ARG A 184 -0.81 16.52 9.61
CA ARG A 184 -1.11 15.48 8.62
C ARG A 184 0.19 14.86 8.10
N THR A 185 1.15 15.63 7.59
CA THR A 185 2.39 15.07 7.02
C THR A 185 3.16 14.21 8.02
N GLN A 186 3.24 14.62 9.29
CA GLN A 186 3.90 13.82 10.33
C GLN A 186 3.13 12.53 10.64
N ARG A 187 1.80 12.59 10.76
CA ARG A 187 0.96 11.40 10.92
C ARG A 187 1.13 10.43 9.75
N TRP A 188 1.12 10.94 8.51
CA TRP A 188 1.33 10.14 7.31
C TRP A 188 2.69 9.45 7.29
N GLN A 189 3.78 10.13 7.68
CA GLN A 189 5.10 9.50 7.79
C GLN A 189 5.12 8.39 8.84
N HIS A 190 4.46 8.62 9.98
CA HIS A 190 4.36 7.62 11.03
C HIS A 190 3.51 6.42 10.59
N ASP A 191 2.41 6.66 9.88
CA ASP A 191 1.52 5.63 9.35
C ASP A 191 2.22 4.81 8.26
N ILE A 192 2.99 5.45 7.38
CA ILE A 192 3.84 4.75 6.40
C ILE A 192 4.88 3.90 7.11
N TYR A 193 5.60 4.45 8.09
CA TYR A 193 6.61 3.69 8.84
C TYR A 193 6.00 2.47 9.54
N ARG A 194 4.83 2.62 10.19
CA ARG A 194 4.07 1.50 10.80
C ARG A 194 3.54 0.51 9.76
N ALA A 195 3.17 0.96 8.58
CA ALA A 195 2.75 0.07 7.50
C ALA A 195 3.94 -0.72 6.94
N GLU A 196 5.12 -0.11 6.87
CA GLU A 196 6.34 -0.70 6.33
C GLU A 196 7.10 -1.59 7.32
N HIS A 197 6.98 -1.37 8.63
CA HIS A 197 7.72 -2.10 9.66
C HIS A 197 6.80 -2.84 10.63
N ASP A 198 7.13 -4.10 10.90
CA ASP A 198 6.47 -4.95 11.89
C ASP A 198 6.63 -4.35 13.29
N ALA A 199 5.52 -4.19 14.01
CA ALA A 199 5.49 -3.51 15.30
C ALA A 199 6.28 -4.27 16.39
N LEU A 200 6.40 -5.60 16.28
CA LEU A 200 7.09 -6.42 17.26
C LEU A 200 8.61 -6.47 17.00
N THR A 201 9.01 -6.72 15.76
CA THR A 201 10.41 -7.00 15.43
C THR A 201 11.15 -5.83 14.80
N GLY A 202 10.44 -4.83 14.29
CA GLY A 202 11.02 -3.76 13.48
C GLY A 202 11.51 -4.22 12.11
N SER A 203 11.24 -5.47 11.72
CA SER A 203 11.52 -6.00 10.38
C SER A 203 10.55 -5.40 9.36
N LEU A 204 10.85 -5.45 8.08
CA LEU A 204 9.91 -5.00 7.05
C LEU A 204 8.66 -5.90 7.01
N THR A 205 7.49 -5.30 6.86
CA THR A 205 6.25 -6.02 6.54
C THR A 205 6.22 -6.39 5.05
N ARG A 206 5.15 -7.05 4.61
CA ARG A 206 4.88 -7.26 3.17
C ARG A 206 4.86 -5.94 2.38
N TYR A 207 4.31 -4.88 2.97
CA TYR A 207 4.25 -3.57 2.32
C TYR A 207 5.64 -2.93 2.23
N GLY A 208 6.39 -2.94 3.34
CA GLY A 208 7.77 -2.43 3.38
C GLY A 208 8.71 -3.18 2.44
N HIS A 209 8.52 -4.49 2.30
CA HIS A 209 9.30 -5.30 1.37
C HIS A 209 9.11 -4.89 -0.09
N VAL A 210 7.87 -4.63 -0.53
CA VAL A 210 7.60 -4.17 -1.90
C VAL A 210 8.26 -2.80 -2.16
N ALA A 211 8.17 -1.88 -1.20
CA ALA A 211 8.83 -0.59 -1.29
C ALA A 211 10.36 -0.73 -1.39
N TRP A 212 10.95 -1.62 -0.59
CA TRP A 212 12.39 -1.92 -0.62
C TRP A 212 12.81 -2.54 -1.97
N LEU A 213 12.09 -3.53 -2.50
CA LEU A 213 12.36 -4.13 -3.81
C LEU A 213 12.38 -3.08 -4.92
N THR A 214 11.35 -2.23 -4.95
CA THR A 214 11.23 -1.12 -5.91
C THR A 214 12.44 -0.17 -5.82
N GLN A 215 12.88 0.17 -4.59
CA GLN A 215 14.05 1.02 -4.39
C GLN A 215 15.36 0.31 -4.81
N SER A 216 15.49 -0.99 -4.55
CA SER A 216 16.65 -1.78 -4.94
C SER A 216 16.79 -1.86 -6.45
N GLU A 217 15.67 -2.07 -7.16
CA GLU A 217 15.60 -2.07 -8.62
C GLU A 217 16.02 -0.71 -9.21
N MET A 218 15.52 0.41 -8.67
CA MET A 218 15.93 1.76 -9.11
C MET A 218 17.42 2.03 -8.93
N ARG A 219 18.08 1.35 -7.98
CA ARG A 219 19.52 1.45 -7.72
C ARG A 219 20.36 0.48 -8.57
N GLY A 220 19.73 -0.31 -9.45
CA GLY A 220 20.40 -1.34 -10.24
C GLY A 220 20.81 -2.58 -9.45
N ARG A 221 20.17 -2.82 -8.29
CA ARG A 221 20.45 -3.90 -7.36
C ARG A 221 19.30 -4.90 -7.29
N ALA A 222 18.88 -5.40 -8.45
CA ALA A 222 17.71 -6.26 -8.59
C ALA A 222 18.02 -7.76 -8.45
N GLU A 223 19.21 -8.12 -8.00
CA GLU A 223 19.65 -9.52 -7.85
C GLU A 223 20.55 -9.70 -6.62
N GLY A 224 20.56 -10.92 -6.09
CA GLY A 224 21.33 -11.28 -4.92
C GLY A 224 20.84 -12.56 -4.26
N LEU A 225 21.04 -12.64 -2.95
CA LEU A 225 20.68 -13.77 -2.10
C LEU A 225 19.30 -13.53 -1.47
N VAL A 226 18.46 -14.57 -1.52
CA VAL A 226 17.19 -14.66 -0.80
C VAL A 226 17.26 -15.84 0.16
N VAL A 227 16.96 -15.59 1.43
CA VAL A 227 16.95 -16.60 2.50
C VAL A 227 15.56 -16.63 3.12
N ALA A 228 14.90 -17.78 3.12
CA ALA A 228 13.68 -18.05 3.86
C ALA A 228 14.05 -18.74 5.19
N CYS A 229 13.51 -18.25 6.30
CA CYS A 229 13.81 -18.71 7.64
C CYS A 229 12.51 -18.99 8.39
N ASP A 230 12.51 -20.03 9.21
CA ASP A 230 11.36 -20.39 10.05
C ASP A 230 11.84 -20.94 11.39
N VAL A 231 11.19 -20.51 12.47
CA VAL A 231 11.52 -20.93 13.83
C VAL A 231 10.91 -22.31 14.09
N ASP A 232 11.77 -23.29 14.36
CA ASP A 232 11.34 -24.68 14.47
C ASP A 232 10.42 -24.91 15.68
N ASP A 233 9.27 -25.54 15.44
CA ASP A 233 8.30 -25.92 16.47
C ASP A 233 7.78 -24.75 17.33
N PHE A 234 7.77 -23.53 16.76
CA PHE A 234 7.40 -22.32 17.49
C PHE A 234 5.96 -22.33 18.03
N LYS A 235 5.03 -22.99 17.34
CA LYS A 235 3.66 -23.21 17.87
C LYS A 235 3.70 -23.94 19.21
N TRP A 236 4.47 -25.02 19.31
CA TRP A 236 4.60 -25.78 20.55
C TRP A 236 5.26 -24.95 21.65
N PHE A 237 6.24 -24.11 21.30
CA PHE A 237 6.83 -23.16 22.23
C PHE A 237 5.79 -22.20 22.81
N ASN A 238 4.96 -21.59 21.96
CA ASN A 238 3.87 -20.71 22.40
C ASN A 238 2.82 -21.43 23.24
N ASP A 239 2.42 -22.64 22.84
CA ASP A 239 1.44 -23.44 23.58
C ASP A 239 1.99 -23.83 24.98
N THR A 240 3.30 -23.93 25.14
CA THR A 240 3.97 -24.29 26.41
C THR A 240 4.26 -23.09 27.31
N TRP A 241 4.72 -21.97 26.73
CA TRP A 241 5.26 -20.84 27.49
C TRP A 241 4.49 -19.53 27.33
N GLY A 242 3.44 -19.53 26.51
CA GLY A 242 2.59 -18.38 26.24
C GLY A 242 3.12 -17.47 25.13
N HIS A 243 2.19 -16.74 24.51
CA HIS A 243 2.49 -15.84 23.39
C HIS A 243 3.42 -14.69 23.77
N ASP A 244 3.34 -14.15 25.00
CA ASP A 244 4.20 -13.06 25.44
C ASP A 244 5.70 -13.43 25.44
N LEU A 245 6.02 -14.69 25.77
CA LEU A 245 7.40 -15.19 25.69
C LEU A 245 7.78 -15.50 24.24
N GLY A 246 6.83 -16.02 23.46
CA GLY A 246 6.96 -16.18 22.01
C GLY A 246 7.35 -14.88 21.32
N ASP A 247 6.68 -13.78 21.66
CA ASP A 247 6.93 -12.47 21.08
C ASP A 247 8.33 -11.96 21.44
N GLN A 248 8.77 -12.17 22.68
CA GLN A 248 10.14 -11.85 23.10
C GLN A 248 11.19 -12.67 22.34
N VAL A 249 10.90 -13.94 22.06
CA VAL A 249 11.75 -14.80 21.22
C VAL A 249 11.84 -14.27 19.81
N LEU A 250 10.72 -13.94 19.18
CA LEU A 250 10.70 -13.40 17.81
C LEU A 250 11.45 -12.07 17.72
N HIS A 251 11.29 -11.20 18.72
CA HIS A 251 12.04 -9.96 18.83
C HIS A 251 13.56 -10.22 18.94
N ALA A 252 13.97 -11.19 19.77
CA ALA A 252 15.37 -11.55 19.93
C ALA A 252 15.98 -12.18 18.66
N ILE A 253 15.24 -13.04 17.96
CA ILE A 253 15.64 -13.63 16.68
C ILE A 253 15.84 -12.53 15.65
N ALA A 254 14.85 -11.64 15.49
CA ALA A 254 14.95 -10.54 14.55
C ALA A 254 16.13 -9.62 14.86
N THR A 255 16.37 -9.32 16.14
CA THR A 255 17.52 -8.51 16.58
C THR A 255 18.85 -9.15 16.18
N ARG A 256 18.98 -10.47 16.37
CA ARG A 256 20.19 -11.22 15.99
C ARG A 256 20.40 -11.27 14.47
N LEU A 257 19.33 -11.49 13.70
CA LEU A 257 19.41 -11.45 12.23
C LEU A 257 19.76 -10.04 11.74
N GLN A 258 19.13 -9.00 12.31
CA GLN A 258 19.36 -7.62 11.93
C GLN A 258 20.80 -7.16 12.20
N ALA A 259 21.45 -7.69 13.24
CA ALA A 259 22.84 -7.40 13.57
C ALA A 259 23.85 -8.01 12.57
N GLU A 260 23.45 -9.06 11.85
CA GLU A 260 24.31 -9.78 10.90
C GLU A 260 24.20 -9.27 9.45
N ILE A 261 23.24 -8.38 9.19
CA ILE A 261 22.97 -7.79 7.88
C ILE A 261 23.27 -6.28 7.87
N ARG A 262 23.48 -5.74 6.67
CA ARG A 262 23.78 -4.33 6.45
C ARG A 262 22.50 -3.50 6.38
N SER A 263 22.60 -2.18 6.53
CA SER A 263 21.46 -1.27 6.40
C SER A 263 20.80 -1.25 5.02
N GLN A 264 21.48 -1.78 4.00
CA GLN A 264 20.97 -1.90 2.64
C GLN A 264 20.29 -3.24 2.36
N ASP A 265 20.49 -4.22 3.23
CA ASP A 265 19.86 -5.53 3.17
C ASP A 265 18.47 -5.42 3.81
N ALA A 266 17.56 -6.34 3.47
CA ALA A 266 16.21 -6.35 4.02
C ALA A 266 15.98 -7.61 4.86
N LEU A 267 15.61 -7.40 6.12
CA LEU A 267 14.95 -8.41 6.95
C LEU A 267 13.45 -8.16 6.88
N VAL A 268 12.70 -9.16 6.42
CA VAL A 268 11.25 -9.08 6.21
C VAL A 268 10.58 -10.12 7.08
N ARG A 269 9.53 -9.72 7.80
CA ARG A 269 8.64 -10.62 8.55
C ARG A 269 7.22 -10.47 7.98
N PRO A 270 6.78 -11.36 7.09
CA PRO A 270 5.44 -11.29 6.52
C PRO A 270 4.34 -11.58 7.56
N GLY A 271 4.69 -12.22 8.67
CA GLY A 271 3.82 -12.55 9.80
C GLY A 271 4.23 -13.88 10.46
N GLY A 272 3.76 -14.14 11.68
CA GLY A 272 4.03 -15.40 12.39
C GLY A 272 5.51 -15.56 12.79
N ASP A 273 6.05 -16.75 12.55
CA ASP A 273 7.41 -17.22 12.85
C ASP A 273 8.32 -17.29 11.62
N GLU A 274 7.86 -16.76 10.48
CA GLU A 274 8.60 -16.74 9.22
C GLU A 274 9.36 -15.42 9.05
N PHE A 275 10.61 -15.52 8.60
CA PHE A 275 11.45 -14.38 8.21
C PHE A 275 12.03 -14.63 6.82
N THR A 276 12.21 -13.57 6.04
CA THR A 276 13.01 -13.63 4.81
C THR A 276 14.09 -12.55 4.83
N VAL A 277 15.28 -12.91 4.37
CA VAL A 277 16.44 -12.02 4.29
C VAL A 277 16.82 -11.84 2.83
N TRP A 278 16.94 -10.59 2.40
CA TRP A 278 17.24 -10.20 1.04
C TRP A 278 18.53 -9.38 1.01
N ILE A 279 19.57 -9.93 0.38
CA ILE A 279 20.91 -9.35 0.38
C ILE A 279 21.33 -9.07 -1.07
N PRO A 280 21.30 -7.80 -1.51
CA PRO A 280 21.69 -7.44 -2.86
C PRO A 280 23.17 -7.72 -3.13
N GLU A 281 23.51 -7.99 -4.39
CA GLU A 281 24.90 -8.18 -4.86
C GLU A 281 25.62 -9.39 -4.20
N ALA A 282 24.91 -10.23 -3.44
CA ALA A 282 25.43 -11.51 -2.98
C ALA A 282 25.51 -12.50 -4.14
N THR A 283 26.58 -13.31 -4.14
CA THR A 283 26.89 -14.26 -5.21
C THR A 283 26.87 -15.67 -4.65
N SER A 284 26.75 -16.70 -5.50
CA SER A 284 26.79 -18.09 -5.04
C SER A 284 28.09 -18.44 -4.30
N ALA A 285 29.18 -17.71 -4.53
CA ALA A 285 30.47 -17.93 -3.88
C ALA A 285 30.50 -17.48 -2.41
N ASN A 286 29.73 -16.44 -2.03
CA ASN A 286 29.71 -15.93 -0.65
C ASN A 286 28.37 -16.19 0.08
N ALA A 287 27.34 -16.66 -0.64
CA ALA A 287 26.02 -16.88 -0.09
C ALA A 287 26.03 -17.92 1.04
N GLU A 288 26.74 -19.04 0.86
CA GLU A 288 26.79 -20.10 1.87
C GLU A 288 27.36 -19.60 3.20
N ASP A 289 28.48 -18.86 3.16
CA ASP A 289 29.08 -18.26 4.35
C ASP A 289 28.16 -17.25 5.04
N ILE A 290 27.42 -16.46 4.27
CA ILE A 290 26.46 -15.48 4.81
C ILE A 290 25.31 -16.21 5.51
N VAL A 291 24.73 -17.23 4.88
CA VAL A 291 23.59 -17.97 5.43
C VAL A 291 24.00 -18.76 6.67
N GLU A 292 25.17 -19.40 6.65
CA GLU A 292 25.72 -20.06 7.84
C GLU A 292 25.95 -19.09 9.00
N ARG A 293 26.42 -17.87 8.71
CA ARG A 293 26.58 -16.83 9.74
C ARG A 293 25.22 -16.40 10.31
N LEU A 294 24.20 -16.21 9.47
CA LEU A 294 22.84 -15.89 9.90
C LEU A 294 22.24 -17.01 10.76
N HIS A 295 22.36 -18.26 10.30
CA HIS A 295 21.87 -19.42 11.04
C HIS A 295 22.57 -19.56 12.40
N ARG A 296 23.89 -19.39 12.42
CA ARG A 296 24.70 -19.45 13.62
C ARG A 296 24.28 -18.41 14.67
N SER A 297 24.04 -17.16 14.24
CA SER A 297 23.71 -16.07 15.15
C SER A 297 22.42 -16.34 15.94
N VAL A 298 21.46 -17.05 15.34
CA VAL A 298 20.18 -17.38 15.97
C VAL A 298 20.14 -18.75 16.67
N THR A 299 21.08 -19.66 16.41
CA THR A 299 21.03 -21.04 16.94
C THR A 299 22.11 -21.38 17.97
N GLU A 300 23.30 -20.77 17.91
CA GLU A 300 24.41 -21.16 18.80
C GLU A 300 24.19 -20.71 20.25
N HIS A 301 23.74 -19.46 20.41
CA HIS A 301 23.62 -18.84 21.72
C HIS A 301 22.20 -18.99 22.24
N PRO A 302 22.01 -19.46 23.48
CA PRO A 302 20.66 -19.60 24.02
C PRO A 302 20.00 -18.23 24.25
N TYR A 303 18.67 -18.21 24.30
CA TYR A 303 17.84 -17.05 24.61
C TYR A 303 17.56 -17.02 26.10
N SER A 304 17.94 -15.95 26.80
CA SER A 304 17.74 -15.82 28.24
C SER A 304 16.64 -14.82 28.54
N PHE A 305 15.60 -15.29 29.24
CA PHE A 305 14.47 -14.49 29.69
C PHE A 305 14.27 -14.65 31.20
N SER A 306 13.34 -13.90 31.78
CA SER A 306 13.03 -13.95 33.22
C SER A 306 12.66 -15.34 33.73
N VAL A 307 12.06 -16.17 32.88
CA VAL A 307 11.56 -17.51 33.21
C VAL A 307 12.57 -18.64 32.96
N GLY A 308 13.68 -18.36 32.28
CA GLY A 308 14.68 -19.38 31.97
C GLY A 308 15.48 -19.12 30.69
N THR A 309 16.27 -20.13 30.32
CA THR A 309 17.17 -20.10 29.16
C THR A 309 16.75 -21.16 28.14
N PHE A 310 16.54 -20.76 26.89
CA PHE A 310 15.98 -21.60 25.84
C PHE A 310 16.95 -21.74 24.66
N ARG A 311 16.95 -22.91 24.02
CA ARG A 311 17.59 -23.13 22.73
C ARG A 311 16.51 -23.46 21.72
N LEU A 312 16.50 -22.73 20.61
CA LEU A 312 15.51 -22.87 19.55
C LEU A 312 16.24 -23.22 18.26
N GLY A 313 15.64 -24.12 17.50
CA GLY A 313 16.08 -24.41 16.16
C GLY A 313 15.55 -23.36 15.18
N VAL A 314 16.33 -23.03 14.17
CA VAL A 314 15.86 -22.25 13.03
C VAL A 314 16.24 -23.00 11.77
N SER A 315 15.26 -23.32 10.94
CA SER A 315 15.51 -23.88 9.62
C SER A 315 15.63 -22.74 8.60
N MET A 316 16.58 -22.83 7.68
CA MET A 316 16.79 -21.84 6.63
C MET A 316 16.93 -22.51 5.26
N GLY A 317 16.31 -21.91 4.24
CA GLY A 317 16.49 -22.25 2.84
C GLY A 317 16.90 -21.03 2.05
N TRP A 318 17.79 -21.18 1.07
CA TRP A 318 18.27 -20.02 0.33
C TRP A 318 18.47 -20.27 -1.15
N ALA A 319 18.43 -19.19 -1.93
CA ALA A 319 18.69 -19.17 -3.36
C ALA A 319 19.35 -17.86 -3.77
N VAL A 320 20.18 -17.91 -4.82
CA VAL A 320 20.80 -16.72 -5.42
C VAL A 320 20.23 -16.52 -6.82
N GLY A 321 19.87 -15.29 -7.14
CA GLY A 321 19.34 -14.91 -8.46
C GLY A 321 18.67 -13.53 -8.45
N PRO A 322 17.94 -13.19 -9.51
CA PRO A 322 17.10 -12.00 -9.54
C PRO A 322 16.11 -11.99 -8.37
N PHE A 323 15.79 -10.83 -7.83
CA PHE A 323 14.75 -10.66 -6.81
C PHE A 323 13.35 -10.81 -7.42
N SER A 324 13.07 -12.02 -7.87
CA SER A 324 11.81 -12.46 -8.48
C SER A 324 11.09 -13.47 -7.60
N GLY A 325 9.81 -13.71 -7.91
CA GLY A 325 9.03 -14.76 -7.26
C GLY A 325 9.68 -16.15 -7.38
N ASP A 326 10.36 -16.44 -8.48
CA ASP A 326 11.03 -17.73 -8.71
C ASP A 326 12.17 -17.98 -7.73
N THR A 327 13.00 -16.95 -7.46
CA THR A 327 14.12 -17.07 -6.51
C THR A 327 13.61 -17.22 -5.08
N ALA A 328 12.57 -16.45 -4.71
CA ALA A 328 11.92 -16.59 -3.42
C ALA A 328 11.29 -17.98 -3.23
N GLN A 329 10.63 -18.50 -4.28
CA GLN A 329 10.06 -19.85 -4.26
C GLN A 329 11.13 -20.93 -4.11
N LYS A 330 12.29 -20.79 -4.76
CA LYS A 330 13.42 -21.70 -4.57
C LYS A 330 13.95 -21.67 -3.14
N ALA A 331 14.08 -20.49 -2.53
CA ALA A 331 14.49 -20.35 -1.13
C ALA A 331 13.50 -21.06 -0.18
N ASP A 332 12.19 -20.90 -0.42
CA ASP A 332 11.13 -21.58 0.34
C ASP A 332 11.15 -23.11 0.17
N GLN A 333 11.35 -23.60 -1.06
CA GLN A 333 11.52 -25.05 -1.31
C GLN A 333 12.72 -25.62 -0.56
N ASN A 334 13.83 -24.88 -0.54
CA ASN A 334 15.02 -25.28 0.21
C ASN A 334 14.73 -25.28 1.73
N LEU A 335 13.93 -24.34 2.23
CA LEU A 335 13.54 -24.28 3.65
C LEU A 335 12.75 -25.52 4.06
N LEU A 336 11.80 -25.96 3.21
CA LEU A 336 11.06 -27.19 3.44
C LEU A 336 11.98 -28.42 3.49
N GLU A 337 13.02 -28.45 2.68
CA GLU A 337 14.01 -29.52 2.70
C GLU A 337 14.85 -29.50 3.99
N ALA A 338 15.28 -28.33 4.45
CA ALA A 338 15.93 -28.17 5.76
C ALA A 338 15.06 -28.75 6.90
N LYS A 339 13.76 -28.44 6.89
CA LYS A 339 12.80 -28.98 7.87
C LYS A 339 12.70 -30.51 7.80
N ARG A 340 12.65 -31.09 6.60
CA ARG A 340 12.56 -32.54 6.38
C ARG A 340 13.81 -33.29 6.82
N GLN A 341 14.99 -32.69 6.65
CA GLN A 341 16.26 -33.31 7.01
C GLN A 341 16.56 -33.26 8.52
N GLY A 342 15.57 -32.87 9.34
CA GLY A 342 15.68 -32.88 10.80
C GLY A 342 15.80 -31.49 11.43
N LYS A 343 15.39 -30.43 10.71
CA LYS A 343 15.31 -29.04 11.20
C LYS A 343 16.67 -28.47 11.64
N ASN A 344 16.67 -27.25 12.18
CA ASN A 344 17.82 -26.53 12.73
C ASN A 344 19.07 -26.59 11.83
N ARG A 345 18.90 -26.21 10.56
CA ARG A 345 19.93 -26.28 9.54
C ARG A 345 19.62 -25.37 8.37
N VAL A 346 20.62 -25.20 7.52
CA VAL A 346 20.51 -24.52 6.24
C VAL A 346 20.39 -25.55 5.10
N ALA A 347 19.67 -25.20 4.05
CA ALA A 347 19.59 -26.00 2.83
C ALA A 347 19.64 -25.13 1.58
N ARG A 348 20.17 -25.71 0.50
CA ARG A 348 20.26 -25.12 -0.84
C ARG A 348 20.11 -26.20 -1.90
N ASP A 349 19.85 -25.76 -3.13
CA ASP A 349 19.82 -26.63 -4.31
C ASP A 349 19.05 -27.93 -4.07
N ALA A 350 17.95 -27.86 -3.31
CA ALA A 350 17.07 -29.01 -3.15
C ALA A 350 16.73 -29.49 -4.56
N PRO A 351 16.92 -30.79 -4.86
CA PRO A 351 16.81 -31.31 -6.21
C PRO A 351 15.49 -30.82 -6.73
N GLY A 352 15.58 -29.89 -7.70
CA GLY A 352 14.48 -29.02 -8.03
C GLY A 352 13.28 -29.89 -8.24
N ARG A 353 12.34 -29.85 -7.30
CA ARG A 353 11.01 -30.32 -7.62
C ARG A 353 10.46 -29.26 -8.57
N VAL A 354 10.88 -29.37 -9.84
CA VAL A 354 9.87 -29.43 -10.88
C VAL A 354 8.78 -30.30 -10.28
N SER A 355 7.53 -29.93 -10.47
CA SER A 355 6.44 -30.86 -10.27
C SER A 355 6.57 -32.03 -11.28
N THR A 356 7.73 -32.69 -11.39
CA THR A 356 7.95 -34.04 -11.87
C THR A 356 7.44 -34.92 -10.75
N ILE A 357 6.15 -35.21 -10.86
CA ILE A 357 5.63 -36.57 -10.75
C ILE A 357 6.79 -37.58 -10.68
N PRO A 358 7.01 -38.26 -9.54
CA PRO A 358 8.01 -39.32 -9.41
C PRO A 358 7.98 -40.27 -10.61
N PRO A 359 9.12 -40.79 -11.10
CA PRO A 359 9.16 -41.69 -12.25
C PRO A 359 8.35 -42.99 -12.06
N ASP A 360 8.00 -43.29 -10.82
CA ASP A 360 7.23 -44.41 -10.28
C ASP A 360 5.87 -43.98 -9.71
N TRP A 361 5.48 -42.72 -9.93
CA TRP A 361 4.12 -42.27 -9.69
C TRP A 361 3.21 -42.98 -10.70
N PRO A 362 2.09 -43.58 -10.28
CA PRO A 362 1.13 -44.15 -11.23
C PRO A 362 0.78 -43.06 -12.23
N ASP A 363 0.83 -43.39 -13.52
CA ASP A 363 0.77 -42.45 -14.65
C ASP A 363 0.01 -41.17 -14.31
N SER A 364 0.44 -40.00 -14.79
CA SER A 364 -0.32 -38.75 -14.62
C SER A 364 -1.76 -38.81 -15.18
N THR A 365 -2.10 -39.91 -15.86
CA THR A 365 -3.44 -40.34 -16.30
C THR A 365 -4.11 -41.40 -15.40
N ALA A 366 -3.39 -42.09 -14.53
CA ALA A 366 -3.85 -43.18 -13.66
C ALA A 366 -4.01 -42.75 -12.18
N ASN A 367 -5.27 -42.42 -11.87
CA ASN A 367 -5.90 -42.46 -10.55
C ASN A 367 -5.66 -41.25 -9.61
N LEU A 368 -6.60 -40.29 -9.63
CA LEU A 368 -6.80 -39.26 -8.59
C LEU A 368 -7.25 -39.85 -7.23
N LYS A 369 -7.18 -41.16 -7.05
CA LYS A 369 -7.64 -41.85 -5.84
C LYS A 369 -6.91 -41.36 -4.60
N TRP A 370 -5.61 -41.04 -4.71
CA TRP A 370 -4.86 -40.44 -3.60
C TRP A 370 -5.45 -39.08 -3.17
N LEU A 371 -5.92 -38.27 -4.13
CA LEU A 371 -6.53 -36.97 -3.84
C LEU A 371 -7.92 -37.16 -3.26
N ALA A 372 -8.69 -38.12 -3.79
CA ALA A 372 -9.95 -38.54 -3.20
C ALA A 372 -9.78 -38.96 -1.73
N ASP A 373 -8.81 -39.84 -1.46
CA ASP A 373 -8.49 -40.34 -0.12
C ASP A 373 -8.08 -39.17 0.81
N ALA A 374 -7.20 -38.27 0.34
CA ALA A 374 -6.79 -37.09 1.09
C ALA A 374 -7.96 -36.13 1.38
N THR A 375 -8.90 -35.99 0.45
CA THR A 375 -10.07 -35.11 0.60
C THR A 375 -11.18 -35.70 1.47
N THR A 376 -11.10 -36.98 1.83
CA THR A 376 -12.14 -37.68 2.61
C THR A 376 -12.38 -37.01 3.97
N ALA A 377 -11.33 -36.55 4.65
CA ALA A 377 -11.46 -35.82 5.92
C ALA A 377 -12.11 -34.44 5.71
N LEU A 378 -11.72 -33.71 4.66
CA LEU A 378 -12.24 -32.39 4.33
C LEU A 378 -13.72 -32.43 3.90
N TRP A 379 -14.14 -33.50 3.23
CA TRP A 379 -15.50 -33.68 2.76
C TRP A 379 -16.51 -33.97 3.87
N SER A 380 -16.08 -34.59 4.97
CA SER A 380 -16.97 -34.95 6.07
C SER A 380 -17.70 -33.74 6.69
N VAL A 381 -17.10 -32.55 6.62
CA VAL A 381 -17.64 -31.29 7.14
C VAL A 381 -18.20 -30.37 6.06
N TRP A 382 -18.07 -30.75 4.78
CA TRP A 382 -18.38 -29.87 3.66
C TRP A 382 -19.82 -30.08 3.15
N ASN A 383 -20.66 -29.05 3.28
CA ASN A 383 -22.08 -29.13 2.91
C ASN A 383 -22.38 -28.80 1.44
N THR A 384 -21.41 -28.30 0.67
CA THR A 384 -21.58 -27.98 -0.76
C THR A 384 -21.26 -29.21 -1.59
N ALA A 385 -22.08 -29.50 -2.60
CA ALA A 385 -21.89 -30.67 -3.46
C ALA A 385 -20.60 -30.53 -4.29
N ALA A 386 -19.73 -31.52 -4.19
CA ALA A 386 -18.42 -31.53 -4.84
C ALA A 386 -18.09 -32.88 -5.46
N VAL A 387 -17.40 -32.83 -6.60
CA VAL A 387 -17.00 -33.98 -7.41
C VAL A 387 -15.56 -33.82 -7.85
N LEU A 388 -14.82 -34.91 -7.78
CA LEU A 388 -13.49 -35.05 -8.33
C LEU A 388 -13.54 -35.95 -9.57
N ALA A 389 -13.06 -35.47 -10.70
CA ALA A 389 -12.99 -36.21 -11.96
C ALA A 389 -11.56 -36.24 -12.51
N ASN A 390 -11.20 -37.33 -13.20
CA ASN A 390 -9.91 -37.49 -13.89
C ASN A 390 -9.85 -36.66 -15.20
N ALA A 391 -8.71 -36.69 -15.88
CA ALA A 391 -8.46 -35.88 -17.08
C ALA A 391 -9.40 -36.20 -18.26
N ASP A 392 -9.90 -37.44 -18.37
CA ASP A 392 -10.94 -37.87 -19.33
C ASP A 392 -12.36 -37.51 -18.89
N GLY A 393 -12.51 -36.91 -17.72
CA GLY A 393 -13.77 -36.43 -17.17
C GLY A 393 -14.60 -37.51 -16.50
N SER A 394 -14.07 -38.69 -16.18
CA SER A 394 -14.72 -39.72 -15.39
C SER A 394 -14.61 -39.41 -13.88
N ILE A 395 -15.70 -39.60 -13.14
CA ILE A 395 -15.78 -39.32 -11.71
C ILE A 395 -14.89 -40.31 -10.95
N VAL A 396 -14.01 -39.80 -10.11
CA VAL A 396 -13.13 -40.60 -9.24
C VAL A 396 -13.67 -40.64 -7.82
N ALA A 397 -14.27 -39.54 -7.36
CA ALA A 397 -14.85 -39.47 -6.03
C ALA A 397 -15.87 -38.31 -5.91
N VAL A 398 -16.80 -38.45 -4.97
CA VAL A 398 -17.86 -37.46 -4.69
C VAL A 398 -18.05 -37.34 -3.18
N ASN A 399 -18.48 -36.17 -2.71
CA ASN A 399 -18.84 -36.00 -1.31
C ASN A 399 -20.32 -36.33 -1.04
N GLN A 400 -20.66 -36.48 0.25
CA GLN A 400 -22.03 -36.83 0.67
C GLN A 400 -23.07 -35.77 0.26
N ALA A 401 -22.66 -34.50 0.15
CA ALA A 401 -23.54 -33.44 -0.34
C ALA A 401 -23.92 -33.64 -1.82
N TYR A 402 -23.00 -34.13 -2.66
CA TYR A 402 -23.28 -34.47 -4.04
C TYR A 402 -24.19 -35.70 -4.18
N GLU A 403 -24.01 -36.72 -3.34
CA GLU A 403 -24.93 -37.87 -3.27
C GLU A 403 -26.35 -37.42 -2.90
N ARG A 404 -26.50 -36.56 -1.87
CA ARG A 404 -27.80 -36.00 -1.47
C ARG A 404 -28.43 -35.17 -2.59
N LEU A 405 -27.63 -34.37 -3.29
CA LEU A 405 -28.11 -33.48 -4.34
C LEU A 405 -28.57 -34.24 -5.59
N THR A 406 -27.83 -35.27 -5.99
CA THR A 406 -28.10 -36.05 -7.21
C THR A 406 -29.02 -37.24 -6.96
N GLY A 407 -29.16 -37.69 -5.71
CA GLY A 407 -29.90 -38.89 -5.34
C GLY A 407 -29.21 -40.19 -5.77
N ARG A 408 -27.93 -40.14 -6.17
CA ARG A 408 -27.12 -41.31 -6.55
C ARG A 408 -26.02 -41.56 -5.53
N SER A 409 -25.75 -42.83 -5.28
CA SER A 409 -24.64 -43.21 -4.41
C SER A 409 -23.29 -43.02 -5.11
N SER A 410 -22.24 -42.75 -4.34
CA SER A 410 -20.86 -42.68 -4.81
C SER A 410 -20.45 -43.94 -5.57
N HIS A 411 -20.88 -45.13 -5.12
CA HIS A 411 -20.63 -46.40 -5.81
C HIS A 411 -21.21 -46.45 -7.24
N GLU A 412 -22.33 -45.78 -7.50
CA GLU A 412 -22.94 -45.70 -8.84
C GLU A 412 -22.32 -44.61 -9.70
N LEU A 413 -21.76 -43.57 -9.06
CA LEU A 413 -21.20 -42.40 -9.73
C LEU A 413 -19.73 -42.59 -10.13
N ILE A 414 -18.94 -43.30 -9.32
CA ILE A 414 -17.52 -43.54 -9.60
C ILE A 414 -17.36 -44.30 -10.92
N GLY A 415 -16.48 -43.80 -11.80
CA GLY A 415 -16.23 -44.32 -13.14
C GLY A 415 -17.17 -43.79 -14.23
N GLN A 416 -18.24 -43.07 -13.87
CA GLN A 416 -19.15 -42.47 -14.84
C GLN A 416 -18.67 -41.09 -15.28
N LYS A 417 -19.01 -40.67 -16.50
CA LYS A 417 -18.85 -39.28 -16.91
C LYS A 417 -19.98 -38.44 -16.31
N PRO A 418 -19.70 -37.24 -15.77
CA PRO A 418 -20.73 -36.34 -15.27
C PRO A 418 -21.76 -35.94 -16.35
N GLY A 419 -21.40 -36.07 -17.63
CA GLY A 419 -22.26 -35.85 -18.79
C GLY A 419 -23.41 -36.84 -18.96
N VAL A 420 -23.48 -37.92 -18.16
CA VAL A 420 -24.72 -38.74 -18.06
C VAL A 420 -25.88 -37.93 -17.46
N MET A 421 -25.60 -36.76 -16.89
CA MET A 421 -26.58 -35.84 -16.32
C MET A 421 -26.67 -34.48 -17.03
N SER A 422 -25.85 -34.19 -18.04
CA SER A 422 -25.87 -32.89 -18.73
C SER A 422 -26.88 -32.90 -19.88
N GLY A 423 -27.84 -31.97 -19.89
CA GLY A 423 -28.66 -31.74 -21.08
C GLY A 423 -27.83 -31.19 -22.24
N ASP A 424 -28.32 -31.29 -23.48
CA ASP A 424 -27.65 -30.96 -24.75
C ASP A 424 -27.13 -29.50 -24.92
N ASP A 425 -27.10 -28.68 -23.86
CA ASP A 425 -26.72 -27.25 -23.86
C ASP A 425 -25.44 -27.00 -23.01
N THR A 426 -24.32 -27.63 -23.36
CA THR A 426 -23.02 -27.29 -22.73
C THR A 426 -22.36 -26.14 -23.52
N PRO A 427 -22.05 -24.98 -22.90
CA PRO A 427 -21.41 -23.86 -23.61
C PRO A 427 -20.02 -24.23 -24.14
N ASP A 428 -19.73 -23.89 -25.40
CA ASP A 428 -18.41 -24.13 -26.02
C ASP A 428 -17.25 -23.48 -25.25
N GLU A 429 -17.52 -22.35 -24.59
CA GLU A 429 -16.57 -21.59 -23.78
C GLU A 429 -16.01 -22.43 -22.62
N LEU A 430 -16.80 -23.33 -22.03
CA LEU A 430 -16.39 -24.19 -20.92
C LEU A 430 -15.08 -24.91 -21.22
N TRP A 431 -15.04 -25.64 -22.34
CA TRP A 431 -13.88 -26.46 -22.68
C TRP A 431 -12.68 -25.60 -23.11
N GLN A 432 -12.92 -24.41 -23.65
CA GLN A 432 -11.86 -23.47 -23.98
C GLN A 432 -11.19 -22.94 -22.70
N THR A 433 -11.97 -22.46 -21.72
CA THR A 433 -11.47 -21.95 -20.43
C THR A 433 -10.65 -23.01 -19.69
N LEU A 434 -11.15 -24.25 -19.65
CA LEU A 434 -10.46 -25.35 -18.97
C LEU A 434 -9.15 -25.74 -19.66
N ARG A 435 -9.10 -25.74 -21.00
CA ARG A 435 -7.85 -25.99 -21.76
C ARG A 435 -6.80 -24.91 -21.52
N GLU A 436 -7.23 -23.68 -21.27
CA GLU A 436 -6.36 -22.57 -20.86
C GLU A 436 -5.92 -22.65 -19.37
N LYS A 437 -6.28 -23.73 -18.65
CA LYS A 437 -5.98 -23.95 -17.23
C LYS A 437 -6.60 -22.91 -16.30
N LYS A 438 -7.71 -22.29 -16.72
CA LYS A 438 -8.45 -21.33 -15.92
C LYS A 438 -9.70 -22.00 -15.33
N PRO A 439 -10.13 -21.60 -14.11
CA PRO A 439 -11.44 -21.98 -13.59
C PRO A 439 -12.55 -21.49 -14.51
N TRP A 440 -13.58 -22.33 -14.70
CA TRP A 440 -14.82 -21.93 -15.37
C TRP A 440 -15.96 -21.86 -14.36
N HIS A 441 -16.84 -20.87 -14.54
CA HIS A 441 -18.03 -20.68 -13.73
C HIS A 441 -19.23 -20.44 -14.64
N GLY A 442 -20.34 -21.13 -14.38
CA GLY A 442 -21.55 -20.94 -15.17
C GLY A 442 -22.71 -21.80 -14.71
N LYS A 443 -23.84 -21.69 -15.41
CA LYS A 443 -25.02 -22.49 -15.13
C LYS A 443 -25.12 -23.63 -16.12
N LEU A 444 -25.31 -24.84 -15.63
CA LEU A 444 -25.53 -26.03 -16.45
C LEU A 444 -26.85 -26.70 -16.09
N LYS A 445 -27.52 -27.19 -17.12
CA LYS A 445 -28.75 -27.96 -17.02
C LYS A 445 -28.40 -29.41 -16.71
N ASN A 446 -28.91 -29.91 -15.59
CA ASN A 446 -28.67 -31.26 -15.11
C ASN A 446 -29.99 -32.08 -15.05
N SER A 447 -29.89 -33.41 -15.04
CA SER A 447 -31.03 -34.34 -14.87
C SER A 447 -30.84 -35.26 -13.66
N ARG A 448 -31.93 -35.54 -12.95
CA ARG A 448 -32.00 -36.54 -11.86
C ARG A 448 -32.29 -37.94 -12.42
N PRO A 449 -32.06 -39.02 -11.66
CA PRO A 449 -32.34 -40.39 -12.10
C PRO A 449 -33.80 -40.64 -12.48
N ASP A 450 -34.73 -39.89 -11.89
CA ASP A 450 -36.18 -39.94 -12.15
C ASP A 450 -36.61 -39.16 -13.41
N GLY A 451 -35.66 -38.55 -14.14
CA GLY A 451 -35.91 -37.73 -15.33
C GLY A 451 -36.19 -36.25 -15.04
N THR A 452 -36.20 -35.83 -13.77
CA THR A 452 -36.44 -34.42 -13.41
C THR A 452 -35.25 -33.56 -13.82
N ILE A 453 -35.53 -32.46 -14.53
CA ILE A 453 -34.52 -31.47 -14.94
C ILE A 453 -34.36 -30.42 -13.85
N TRP A 454 -33.11 -30.05 -13.56
CA TRP A 454 -32.76 -29.01 -12.60
C TRP A 454 -31.56 -28.21 -13.10
N TRP A 455 -31.39 -26.98 -12.60
CA TRP A 455 -30.27 -26.11 -12.97
C TRP A 455 -29.27 -26.06 -11.83
N ALA A 456 -27.98 -26.13 -12.17
CA ALA A 456 -26.89 -26.00 -11.23
C ALA A 456 -26.03 -24.79 -11.58
N GLN A 457 -25.72 -23.97 -10.60
CA GLN A 457 -24.57 -23.08 -10.69
C GLN A 457 -23.32 -23.92 -10.41
N GLU A 458 -22.37 -23.92 -11.32
CA GLU A 458 -21.20 -24.78 -11.28
C GLU A 458 -19.90 -24.00 -11.38
N SER A 459 -18.89 -24.50 -10.67
CA SER A 459 -17.51 -24.07 -10.76
C SER A 459 -16.64 -25.28 -11.06
N ILE A 460 -15.95 -25.25 -12.20
CA ILE A 460 -15.07 -26.34 -12.65
C ILE A 460 -13.64 -25.81 -12.67
N ILE A 461 -12.80 -26.39 -11.81
CA ILE A 461 -11.42 -25.96 -11.59
C ILE A 461 -10.49 -27.05 -12.12
N PRO A 462 -9.64 -26.76 -13.11
CA PRO A 462 -8.66 -27.72 -13.59
C PRO A 462 -7.59 -27.95 -12.51
N ILE A 463 -7.32 -29.21 -12.20
CA ILE A 463 -6.25 -29.62 -11.30
C ILE A 463 -5.00 -29.80 -12.15
N VAL A 464 -4.06 -28.88 -11.99
CA VAL A 464 -2.82 -28.84 -12.77
C VAL A 464 -1.66 -29.29 -11.90
N VAL A 465 -0.96 -30.33 -12.36
CA VAL A 465 0.29 -30.80 -11.75
C VAL A 465 1.40 -30.56 -12.78
N GLY A 466 2.32 -29.66 -12.46
CA GLY A 466 3.31 -29.15 -13.42
C GLY A 466 2.64 -28.42 -14.58
N THR A 467 2.76 -28.98 -15.79
CA THR A 467 2.12 -28.42 -16.99
C THR A 467 0.92 -29.22 -17.47
N GLN A 468 0.58 -30.34 -16.83
CA GLN A 468 -0.50 -31.24 -17.25
C GLN A 468 -1.74 -31.08 -16.38
N ILE A 469 -2.92 -31.10 -17.01
CA ILE A 469 -4.20 -31.24 -16.31
C ILE A 469 -4.36 -32.71 -15.96
N VAL A 470 -4.39 -33.02 -14.67
CA VAL A 470 -4.55 -34.39 -14.17
C VAL A 470 -5.99 -34.70 -13.76
N GLY A 471 -6.84 -33.68 -13.69
CA GLY A 471 -8.23 -33.81 -13.27
C GLY A 471 -8.97 -32.50 -13.19
N TYR A 472 -10.20 -32.58 -12.72
CA TYR A 472 -11.09 -31.45 -12.51
C TYR A 472 -11.76 -31.57 -11.14
N TRP A 473 -11.76 -30.46 -10.42
CA TRP A 473 -12.56 -30.27 -9.22
C TRP A 473 -13.82 -29.50 -9.58
N ARG A 474 -14.98 -30.09 -9.32
CA ARG A 474 -16.28 -29.48 -9.64
C ARG A 474 -17.06 -29.24 -8.36
N ILE A 475 -17.55 -28.01 -8.20
CA ILE A 475 -18.46 -27.61 -7.12
C ILE A 475 -19.77 -27.19 -7.78
N LEU A 476 -20.90 -27.64 -7.25
CA LEU A 476 -22.21 -27.32 -7.80
C LEU A 476 -23.25 -27.06 -6.72
N GLN A 477 -24.20 -26.18 -7.06
CA GLN A 477 -25.32 -25.83 -6.20
C GLN A 477 -26.58 -25.68 -7.06
N GLU A 478 -27.68 -26.31 -6.66
CA GLU A 478 -28.97 -26.17 -7.34
C GLU A 478 -29.44 -24.71 -7.29
N CYS A 479 -29.89 -24.20 -8.45
CA CYS A 479 -30.41 -22.86 -8.60
C CYS A 479 -31.74 -22.89 -9.37
N ALA A 480 -32.57 -21.85 -9.17
CA ALA A 480 -33.87 -21.77 -9.82
C ALA A 480 -33.74 -21.64 -11.35
N PRO A 481 -34.67 -22.20 -12.15
CA PRO A 481 -34.61 -22.19 -13.61
C PRO A 481 -34.59 -20.82 -14.28
N ASP A 482 -34.91 -19.73 -13.58
CA ASP A 482 -34.80 -18.37 -14.09
C ASP A 482 -34.60 -17.39 -12.93
N VAL A 483 -33.34 -17.07 -12.65
CA VAL A 483 -32.95 -15.81 -12.01
C VAL A 483 -31.69 -15.36 -12.72
N GLN A 484 -31.78 -14.30 -13.52
CA GLN A 484 -30.58 -13.59 -13.98
C GLN A 484 -29.77 -13.22 -12.75
N PRO A 485 -28.47 -13.57 -12.66
CA PRO A 485 -27.66 -13.17 -11.53
C PRO A 485 -27.44 -11.66 -11.62
N ASN A 486 -28.25 -10.90 -10.88
CA ASN A 486 -27.87 -9.56 -10.48
C ASN A 486 -27.04 -9.68 -9.20
N PHE A 487 -25.75 -9.97 -9.34
CA PHE A 487 -24.79 -9.68 -8.28
C PHE A 487 -23.47 -9.22 -8.91
N SER A 488 -23.33 -7.89 -8.84
CA SER A 488 -22.13 -7.16 -8.48
C SER A 488 -20.96 -8.02 -8.00
N SER A 489 -19.79 -7.71 -8.55
CA SER A 489 -18.49 -7.87 -7.92
C SER A 489 -18.52 -7.34 -6.47
N ASP A 490 -18.85 -8.19 -5.50
CA ASP A 490 -18.50 -8.05 -4.09
C ASP A 490 -19.01 -9.25 -3.26
N ALA A 491 -18.11 -10.21 -3.05
CA ALA A 491 -18.06 -11.12 -1.90
C ALA A 491 -16.65 -11.73 -1.98
N GLY A 492 -15.66 -11.20 -1.25
CA GLY A 492 -15.64 -11.18 0.20
C GLY A 492 -14.59 -12.20 0.64
N LEU A 493 -13.33 -11.92 0.29
CA LEU A 493 -12.17 -12.52 0.92
C LEU A 493 -12.29 -12.25 2.42
N LEU A 494 -12.43 -13.32 3.20
CA LEU A 494 -12.30 -13.31 4.64
C LEU A 494 -10.94 -12.71 5.01
N SER A 495 -10.98 -11.45 5.47
CA SER A 495 -9.90 -10.87 6.26
C SER A 495 -10.11 -11.28 7.72
N PRO A 496 -9.02 -11.60 8.45
CA PRO A 496 -9.10 -11.95 9.86
C PRO A 496 -9.44 -10.71 10.70
N GLY A 497 -10.41 -10.87 11.60
CA GLY A 497 -10.77 -9.84 12.56
C GLY A 497 -9.70 -9.67 13.63
N HIS A 498 -9.30 -8.43 13.87
CA HIS A 498 -8.76 -8.00 15.14
C HIS A 498 -9.91 -7.47 16.00
N GLY A 499 -10.17 -8.19 17.10
CA GLY A 499 -10.45 -7.57 18.38
C GLY A 499 -9.15 -7.22 19.09
#